data_AF-A0A813E334-F1
#
_entry.id   AF-A0A813E334-F1
#
_cell.length_a   1.000
_cell.length_b   1.000
_cell.length_c   1.000
_cell.angle_alpha   90.00
_cell.angle_beta   90.00
_cell.angle_gamma   90.00
#
_symmetry.space_group_name_H-M   'P 1'
#
loop_
_entity.id
_entity.type
_entity.pdbx_description
1 polymer ?
#
loop_
_entity_poly.entity_id
_entity_poly.type
_entity_poly.pdbx_seq_one_letter_code
_entity_poly.pdbx_strand_id
1 'polypeptide(L)'
;MNVTSAAPASWGAMIPSELGALIVATRTELFLFFVAVAAYLLLFGNANPKRSRIPGKSAKGKLGKVKDDDDDDVRRRQRQAATVSSQNLEASTLEDLEKTTQVAFEGGDHRMVMRCWLAMKKFRDAPAVSLPNIVESMQRTKKDSKAIAAELLDFFTKHQSECHIKIVNDLLDSLARRLDTDLAQQIVNQLPTLGMRPDSRTYELLLTTHFTTRSFGE
;
A
#
# COMPACT_ATOMS: atom_id res chain seq x y z
N MET A 1 1.79 -12.24 79.41
CA MET A 1 2.10 -11.34 78.27
C MET A 1 3.46 -11.75 77.73
N ASN A 2 3.49 -12.53 76.64
CA ASN A 2 4.73 -12.96 75.99
C ASN A 2 4.92 -12.12 74.72
N VAL A 3 6.02 -11.38 74.65
CA VAL A 3 6.43 -10.62 73.46
C VAL A 3 7.52 -11.43 72.76
N THR A 4 7.14 -12.12 71.69
CA THR A 4 8.07 -12.85 70.83
C THR A 4 8.66 -11.87 69.82
N SER A 5 9.95 -11.54 70.00
CA SER A 5 10.73 -10.72 69.07
C SER A 5 11.07 -11.55 67.82
N ALA A 6 10.60 -11.08 66.65
CA ALA A 6 10.96 -11.65 65.35
C ALA A 6 12.22 -10.95 64.81
N ALA A 7 13.24 -11.74 64.50
CA ALA A 7 14.48 -11.26 63.88
C ALA A 7 14.26 -10.87 62.41
N PRO A 8 14.94 -9.82 61.90
CA PRO A 8 14.85 -9.43 60.50
C PRO A 8 15.58 -10.43 59.61
N ALA A 9 14.89 -10.91 58.57
CA ALA A 9 15.45 -11.73 57.52
C ALA A 9 16.63 -11.02 56.83
N SER A 10 17.72 -11.74 56.62
CA SER A 10 18.94 -11.27 55.96
C SER A 10 18.76 -11.26 54.43
N TRP A 11 18.58 -10.09 53.83
CA TRP A 11 18.45 -9.86 52.38
C TRP A 11 19.80 -9.89 51.62
N GLY A 12 20.78 -10.65 52.10
CA GLY A 12 22.19 -10.43 51.75
C GLY A 12 22.83 -11.32 50.69
N ALA A 13 22.19 -12.38 50.18
CA ALA A 13 22.93 -13.44 49.49
C ALA A 13 22.27 -14.09 48.25
N MET A 14 21.38 -13.40 47.53
CA MET A 14 20.62 -14.03 46.44
C MET A 14 20.60 -13.23 45.12
N ILE A 15 21.74 -12.74 44.62
CA ILE A 15 21.76 -11.92 43.39
C ILE A 15 22.82 -12.26 42.30
N PRO A 16 23.96 -12.95 42.53
CA PRO A 16 24.94 -13.12 41.44
C PRO A 16 24.51 -14.08 40.31
N SER A 17 23.83 -15.19 40.62
CA SER A 17 23.52 -16.24 39.64
C SER A 17 22.35 -15.89 38.72
N GLU A 18 21.32 -15.24 39.26
CA GLU A 18 20.12 -14.82 38.52
C GLU A 18 20.44 -13.71 37.50
N LEU A 19 21.32 -12.77 37.87
CA LEU A 19 21.79 -11.72 36.95
C LEU A 19 22.59 -12.31 35.79
N GLY A 20 23.40 -13.34 36.04
CA GLY A 20 24.13 -14.06 35.00
C GLY A 20 23.21 -14.74 34.00
N ALA A 21 22.15 -15.42 34.48
CA ALA A 21 21.16 -16.07 33.63
C ALA A 21 20.39 -15.06 32.76
N LEU A 22 20.04 -13.90 33.32
CA LEU A 22 19.37 -12.82 32.58
C LEU A 22 20.25 -12.24 31.46
N ILE A 23 21.54 -12.03 31.73
CA ILE A 23 22.50 -11.54 30.73
C ILE A 23 22.69 -12.56 29.60
N VAL A 24 22.73 -13.86 29.91
CA VAL A 24 22.84 -14.92 28.90
C VAL A 24 21.56 -15.02 28.07
N ALA A 25 20.38 -14.96 28.70
CA ALA A 25 19.09 -15.04 28.00
C ALA A 25 18.92 -13.87 27.01
N THR A 26 19.13 -12.63 27.46
CA THR A 26 19.04 -11.43 26.62
C THR A 26 20.03 -11.46 25.45
N ARG A 27 21.23 -12.04 25.64
CA ARG A 27 22.21 -12.20 24.57
C ARG A 27 21.74 -13.18 23.48
N THR A 28 21.08 -14.27 23.85
CA THR A 28 20.54 -15.23 22.87
C THR A 28 19.38 -14.66 22.06
N GLU A 29 18.51 -13.87 22.69
CA GLU A 29 17.38 -13.22 22.02
C GLU A 29 17.84 -12.17 21.02
N LEU A 30 18.80 -11.32 21.40
CA LEU A 30 19.44 -10.35 20.49
C LEU A 30 20.10 -11.06 19.30
N PHE A 31 20.80 -12.17 19.54
CA PHE A 31 21.44 -12.93 18.46
C PHE A 31 20.40 -13.49 17.48
N LEU A 32 19.31 -14.08 17.98
CA LEU A 32 18.22 -14.57 17.14
C LEU A 32 17.56 -13.44 16.34
N PHE A 33 17.38 -12.26 16.93
CA PHE A 33 16.87 -11.08 16.23
C PHE A 33 17.79 -10.69 15.06
N PHE A 34 19.11 -10.62 15.26
CA PHE A 34 20.04 -10.29 14.17
C PHE A 34 20.08 -11.37 13.08
N VAL A 35 20.02 -12.65 13.45
CA VAL A 35 19.93 -13.76 12.47
C VAL A 35 18.66 -13.65 11.64
N ALA A 36 17.51 -13.35 12.25
CA ALA A 36 16.25 -13.15 11.56
C ALA A 36 16.30 -11.96 10.59
N VAL A 37 16.87 -10.82 11.02
CA VAL A 37 17.06 -9.63 10.17
C VAL A 37 18.00 -9.95 9.00
N ALA A 38 19.10 -10.66 9.23
CA ALA A 38 20.02 -11.06 8.17
C ALA A 38 19.35 -12.02 7.16
N ALA A 39 18.59 -13.01 7.63
CA ALA A 39 17.83 -13.91 6.78
C ALA A 39 16.79 -13.15 5.93
N TYR A 40 16.08 -12.20 6.54
CA TYR A 40 15.15 -11.32 5.82
C TYR A 40 15.88 -10.51 4.74
N LEU A 41 17.02 -9.90 5.06
CA LEU A 41 17.81 -9.16 4.08
C LEU A 41 18.38 -10.05 2.97
N LEU A 42 18.71 -11.31 3.23
CA LEU A 42 19.18 -12.23 2.19
C LEU A 42 18.04 -12.68 1.27
N LEU A 43 16.87 -13.00 1.84
CA LEU A 43 15.70 -13.43 1.07
C LEU A 43 15.10 -12.29 0.24
N PHE A 44 15.01 -11.09 0.81
CA PHE A 44 14.31 -9.96 0.18
C PHE A 44 15.26 -8.88 -0.35
N GLY A 45 16.50 -8.79 0.11
CA GLY A 45 17.49 -7.82 -0.38
C GLY A 45 18.07 -8.15 -1.75
N ASN A 46 18.05 -9.43 -2.15
CA ASN A 46 18.39 -9.85 -3.51
C ASN A 46 17.27 -9.63 -4.53
N ALA A 47 16.06 -9.25 -4.10
CA ALA A 47 14.92 -9.01 -5.00
C ALA A 47 15.02 -7.69 -5.79
N ASN A 48 16.04 -6.86 -5.52
CA ASN A 48 16.34 -5.68 -6.31
C ASN A 48 17.70 -5.83 -6.99
N PRO A 49 17.79 -6.47 -8.17
CA PRO A 49 18.99 -6.43 -8.96
C PRO A 49 19.29 -4.95 -9.27
N LYS A 50 20.32 -4.40 -8.60
CA LYS A 50 20.88 -3.10 -8.92
C LYS A 50 21.24 -3.12 -10.39
N ARG A 51 20.38 -2.51 -11.19
CA ARG A 51 20.52 -2.28 -12.64
C ARG A 51 21.92 -1.73 -12.88
N SER A 52 22.84 -2.61 -13.28
CA SER A 52 24.22 -2.26 -13.56
C SER A 52 24.20 -1.25 -14.69
N ARG A 53 24.54 0.01 -14.38
CA ARG A 53 24.71 1.04 -15.38
C ARG A 53 25.85 0.61 -16.30
N ILE A 54 25.50 0.36 -17.55
CA ILE A 54 26.42 0.16 -18.67
C ILE A 54 27.42 1.34 -18.69
N PRO A 55 28.75 1.10 -18.70
CA PRO A 55 29.73 2.16 -18.79
C PRO A 55 29.85 2.63 -20.24
N GLY A 56 29.00 3.58 -20.61
CA GLY A 56 29.06 4.27 -21.91
C GLY A 56 30.18 5.30 -21.94
N LYS A 57 31.25 4.99 -22.67
CA LYS A 57 32.32 5.91 -23.07
C LYS A 57 31.75 7.00 -23.99
N SER A 58 32.03 8.28 -23.71
CA SER A 58 32.22 9.28 -24.76
C SER A 58 33.14 10.40 -24.28
N ALA A 59 33.93 10.87 -25.23
CA ALA A 59 35.11 11.68 -25.08
C ALA A 59 34.79 13.19 -25.01
N LYS A 60 35.54 13.88 -24.14
CA LYS A 60 36.23 15.16 -24.38
C LYS A 60 35.56 16.16 -25.35
N GLY A 61 35.03 17.25 -24.78
CA GLY A 61 34.62 18.43 -25.53
C GLY A 61 34.45 19.67 -24.66
N LYS A 62 35.56 20.37 -24.43
CA LYS A 62 35.70 21.84 -24.26
C LYS A 62 34.85 22.57 -23.19
N LEU A 63 35.58 22.88 -22.12
CA LEU A 63 35.48 23.98 -21.17
C LEU A 63 34.62 25.18 -21.63
N GLY A 64 33.42 25.30 -21.08
CA GLY A 64 32.57 26.48 -21.08
C GLY A 64 31.99 26.65 -19.67
N LYS A 65 32.55 27.60 -18.92
CA LYS A 65 32.15 27.95 -17.57
C LYS A 65 30.80 28.68 -17.65
N VAL A 66 29.71 27.98 -17.33
CA VAL A 66 28.37 28.57 -17.16
C VAL A 66 27.82 28.12 -15.82
N LYS A 67 27.21 29.10 -15.14
CA LYS A 67 26.70 29.11 -13.77
C LYS A 67 25.74 27.97 -13.46
N ASP A 68 25.74 27.64 -12.17
CA ASP A 68 24.72 26.95 -11.39
C ASP A 68 23.31 27.10 -11.96
N ASP A 69 22.69 25.96 -12.29
CA ASP A 69 21.24 25.68 -12.25
C ASP A 69 21.03 24.29 -12.86
N ASP A 70 21.18 23.22 -12.07
CA ASP A 70 21.00 21.85 -12.59
C ASP A 70 20.36 20.92 -11.54
N ASP A 71 19.06 21.15 -11.31
CA ASP A 71 18.19 20.24 -10.53
C ASP A 71 16.94 19.80 -11.34
N ASP A 72 16.89 20.10 -12.65
CA ASP A 72 15.69 19.90 -13.49
C ASP A 72 15.80 18.77 -14.54
N ASP A 73 17.00 18.24 -14.83
CA ASP A 73 17.18 17.33 -15.98
C ASP A 73 16.75 15.86 -15.70
N VAL A 74 16.71 15.45 -14.42
CA VAL A 74 16.16 14.14 -14.01
C VAL A 74 14.64 14.10 -14.16
N ARG A 75 13.95 15.22 -13.92
CA ARG A 75 12.50 15.35 -14.03
C ARG A 75 12.02 15.34 -15.48
N ARG A 76 12.84 15.82 -16.42
CA ARG A 76 12.51 15.94 -17.84
C ARG A 76 12.53 14.60 -18.58
N ARG A 77 13.49 13.71 -18.26
CA ARG A 77 13.51 12.34 -18.84
C ARG A 77 12.38 11.45 -18.32
N GLN A 78 11.96 11.63 -17.07
CA GLN A 78 10.84 10.90 -16.49
C GLN A 78 9.48 11.39 -17.03
N ARG A 79 9.38 12.68 -17.37
CA ARG A 79 8.23 13.24 -18.12
C ARG A 79 8.17 12.73 -19.56
N GLN A 80 9.28 12.71 -20.30
CA GLN A 80 9.28 12.26 -21.70
C GLN A 80 8.98 10.76 -21.89
N ALA A 81 9.46 9.89 -20.99
CA ALA A 81 9.09 8.47 -21.02
C ALA A 81 7.61 8.22 -20.65
N ALA A 82 7.02 9.08 -19.80
CA ALA A 82 5.58 9.05 -19.54
C ALA A 82 4.78 9.56 -20.74
N THR A 83 5.26 10.58 -21.47
CA THR A 83 4.56 11.13 -22.65
C THR A 83 4.51 10.13 -23.81
N VAL A 84 5.61 9.42 -24.10
CA VAL A 84 5.64 8.45 -25.22
C VAL A 84 4.82 7.19 -24.91
N SER A 85 4.82 6.72 -23.65
CA SER A 85 4.00 5.56 -23.25
C SER A 85 2.50 5.90 -23.16
N SER A 86 2.13 7.14 -22.82
CA SER A 86 0.73 7.57 -22.77
C SER A 86 0.10 7.70 -24.15
N GLN A 87 0.87 8.06 -25.18
CA GLN A 87 0.35 8.17 -26.56
C GLN A 87 -0.04 6.81 -27.15
N ASN A 88 0.66 5.73 -26.81
CA ASN A 88 0.32 4.39 -27.31
C ASN A 88 -0.94 3.81 -26.66
N LEU A 89 -1.26 4.24 -25.43
CA LEU A 89 -2.46 3.81 -24.70
C LEU A 89 -3.75 4.49 -25.19
N GLU A 90 -3.66 5.67 -25.84
CA GLU A 90 -4.85 6.38 -26.33
C GLU A 90 -5.48 5.74 -27.57
N ALA A 91 -4.72 4.93 -28.33
CA ALA A 91 -5.23 4.19 -29.49
C ALA A 91 -5.72 2.78 -29.13
N SER A 92 -5.57 2.34 -27.88
CA SER A 92 -5.95 1.00 -27.44
C SER A 92 -7.45 0.90 -27.19
N THR A 93 -8.05 -0.26 -27.50
CA THR A 93 -9.47 -0.50 -27.20
C THR A 93 -9.69 -0.69 -25.70
N LEU A 94 -10.94 -0.56 -25.23
CA LEU A 94 -11.28 -0.81 -23.81
C LEU A 94 -10.86 -2.24 -23.40
N GLU A 95 -11.17 -3.23 -24.24
CA GLU A 95 -10.83 -4.64 -23.99
C GLU A 95 -9.31 -4.87 -23.86
N ASP A 96 -8.50 -4.19 -24.68
CA ASP A 96 -7.04 -4.26 -24.60
C ASP A 96 -6.51 -3.65 -23.29
N LEU A 97 -7.10 -2.53 -22.86
CA LEU A 97 -6.77 -1.89 -21.60
C LEU A 97 -7.13 -2.77 -20.41
N GLU A 98 -8.28 -3.45 -20.43
CA GLU A 98 -8.70 -4.37 -19.38
C GLU A 98 -7.73 -5.55 -19.24
N LYS A 99 -7.39 -6.21 -20.36
CA LYS A 99 -6.41 -7.31 -20.39
C LYS A 99 -5.04 -6.84 -19.90
N THR A 100 -4.58 -5.68 -20.39
CA THR A 100 -3.30 -5.09 -19.99
C THR A 100 -3.29 -4.75 -18.50
N THR A 101 -4.41 -4.25 -17.97
CA THR A 101 -4.56 -3.95 -16.54
C THR A 101 -4.46 -5.21 -15.69
N GLN A 102 -5.14 -6.28 -16.11
CA GLN A 102 -5.11 -7.55 -15.40
C GLN A 102 -3.70 -8.16 -15.39
N VAL A 103 -3.03 -8.22 -16.56
CA VAL A 103 -1.64 -8.71 -16.67
C VAL A 103 -0.67 -7.86 -15.85
N ALA A 104 -0.83 -6.53 -15.88
CA ALA A 104 0.00 -5.63 -15.10
C ALA A 104 -0.19 -5.83 -13.59
N PHE A 105 -1.42 -6.08 -13.14
CA PHE A 105 -1.72 -6.37 -11.73
C PHE A 105 -1.07 -7.68 -11.28
N GLU A 106 -1.23 -8.75 -12.06
CA GLU A 106 -0.62 -10.06 -11.79
C GLU A 106 0.92 -9.99 -11.80
N GLY A 107 1.49 -9.13 -12.65
CA GLY A 107 2.93 -8.85 -12.69
C GLY A 107 3.42 -7.90 -11.59
N GLY A 108 2.54 -7.36 -10.74
CA GLY A 108 2.88 -6.38 -9.70
C GLY A 108 3.26 -4.99 -10.22
N ASP A 109 3.03 -4.69 -11.50
CA ASP A 109 3.24 -3.36 -12.08
C ASP A 109 2.03 -2.44 -11.82
N HIS A 110 1.90 -2.04 -10.55
CA HIS A 110 0.84 -1.12 -10.12
C HIS A 110 0.88 0.24 -10.83
N ARG A 111 2.04 0.66 -11.38
CA ARG A 111 2.13 1.92 -12.12
C ARG A 111 1.45 1.80 -13.48
N MET A 112 1.61 0.67 -14.16
CA MET A 112 0.91 0.39 -15.40
C MET A 112 -0.61 0.25 -15.17
N VAL A 113 -1.03 -0.40 -14.08
CA VAL A 113 -2.44 -0.46 -13.68
C VAL A 113 -3.03 0.95 -13.56
N MET A 114 -2.34 1.88 -12.89
CA MET A 114 -2.79 3.27 -12.77
C MET A 114 -2.86 4.02 -14.11
N ARG A 115 -1.94 3.74 -15.04
CA ARG A 115 -2.01 4.32 -16.38
C ARG A 115 -3.21 3.81 -17.17
N CYS A 116 -3.43 2.50 -17.13
CA CYS A 116 -4.57 1.88 -17.81
C CYS A 116 -5.88 2.37 -17.18
N TRP A 117 -5.96 2.48 -15.86
CA TRP A 117 -7.09 3.06 -15.15
C TRP A 117 -7.43 4.49 -15.62
N LEU A 118 -6.44 5.38 -15.69
CA LEU A 118 -6.64 6.74 -16.19
C LEU A 118 -7.07 6.79 -17.66
N ALA A 119 -6.61 5.84 -18.48
CA ALA A 119 -7.05 5.71 -19.87
C ALA A 119 -8.49 5.17 -19.95
N MET A 120 -8.84 4.14 -19.18
CA MET A 120 -10.18 3.55 -19.10
C MET A 120 -11.22 4.58 -18.66
N LYS A 121 -10.86 5.48 -17.73
CA LYS A 121 -11.72 6.60 -17.31
C LYS A 121 -12.12 7.54 -18.45
N LYS A 122 -11.47 7.53 -19.62
CA LYS A 122 -11.87 8.35 -20.77
C LYS A 122 -13.04 7.74 -21.55
N PHE A 123 -13.25 6.43 -21.46
CA PHE A 123 -14.33 5.74 -22.16
C PHE A 123 -15.69 6.06 -21.52
N ARG A 124 -16.76 5.83 -22.28
CA ARG A 124 -18.14 6.05 -21.80
C ARG A 124 -18.68 4.83 -21.07
N ASP A 125 -18.32 3.64 -21.55
CA ASP A 125 -18.76 2.36 -21.01
C ASP A 125 -17.97 2.03 -19.73
N ALA A 126 -18.60 1.36 -18.76
CA ALA A 126 -17.90 0.97 -17.55
C ALA A 126 -16.90 -0.16 -17.85
N PRO A 127 -15.63 -0.02 -17.45
CA PRO A 127 -14.67 -1.10 -17.58
C PRO A 127 -15.09 -2.30 -16.72
N ALA A 128 -14.97 -3.51 -17.26
CA ALA A 128 -15.24 -4.78 -16.57
C ALA A 128 -14.12 -5.18 -15.57
N VAL A 129 -13.25 -4.23 -15.21
CA VAL A 129 -12.09 -4.48 -14.35
C VAL A 129 -12.50 -4.57 -12.88
N SER A 130 -11.84 -5.47 -12.15
CA SER A 130 -11.94 -5.58 -10.69
C SER A 130 -11.50 -4.28 -10.01
N LEU A 131 -12.47 -3.50 -9.50
CA LEU A 131 -12.21 -2.32 -8.66
C LEU A 131 -11.31 -2.64 -7.45
N PRO A 132 -11.44 -3.80 -6.75
CA PRO A 132 -10.47 -4.20 -5.74
C PRO A 132 -9.01 -4.15 -6.20
N ASN A 133 -8.71 -4.63 -7.40
CA ASN A 133 -7.34 -4.67 -7.94
C ASN A 133 -6.81 -3.25 -8.22
N ILE A 134 -7.70 -2.37 -8.71
CA ILE A 134 -7.40 -0.97 -8.94
C ILE A 134 -7.11 -0.25 -7.61
N VAL A 135 -7.96 -0.45 -6.61
CA VAL A 135 -7.81 0.18 -5.28
C VAL A 135 -6.53 -0.32 -4.59
N GLU A 136 -6.24 -1.62 -4.65
CA GLU A 136 -4.95 -2.15 -4.18
C GLU A 136 -3.79 -1.45 -4.87
N SER A 137 -3.85 -1.32 -6.20
CA SER A 137 -2.80 -0.64 -6.96
C SER A 137 -2.65 0.83 -6.57
N MET A 138 -3.75 1.54 -6.31
CA MET A 138 -3.72 2.92 -5.81
C MET A 138 -3.00 3.02 -4.46
N GLN A 139 -3.33 2.14 -3.50
CA GLN A 139 -2.67 2.11 -2.18
C GLN A 139 -1.18 1.77 -2.31
N ARG A 140 -0.81 0.82 -3.18
CA ARG A 140 0.60 0.48 -3.47
C ARG A 140 1.38 1.65 -4.08
N THR A 141 0.70 2.50 -4.85
CA THR A 141 1.27 3.76 -5.35
C THR A 141 1.26 4.90 -4.33
N LYS A 142 0.95 4.61 -3.06
CA LYS A 142 0.91 5.56 -1.93
C LYS A 142 -0.12 6.68 -2.09
N LYS A 143 -1.23 6.41 -2.77
CA LYS A 143 -2.37 7.32 -2.78
C LYS A 143 -3.11 7.23 -1.45
N ASP A 144 -3.48 8.37 -0.87
CA ASP A 144 -4.19 8.40 0.41
C ASP A 144 -5.66 7.98 0.26
N SER A 145 -6.27 7.50 1.36
CA SER A 145 -7.65 6.99 1.37
C SER A 145 -8.66 7.99 0.82
N LYS A 146 -8.51 9.28 1.13
CA LYS A 146 -9.44 10.33 0.66
C LYS A 146 -9.34 10.52 -0.84
N ALA A 147 -8.12 10.56 -1.37
CA ALA A 147 -7.90 10.67 -2.80
C ALA A 147 -8.37 9.42 -3.57
N ILE A 148 -8.31 8.23 -2.97
CA ILE A 148 -8.88 7.00 -3.54
C ILE A 148 -10.41 7.07 -3.53
N ALA A 149 -11.02 7.41 -2.39
CA ALA A 149 -12.47 7.54 -2.28
C ALA A 149 -13.03 8.56 -3.27
N ALA A 150 -12.36 9.71 -3.44
CA ALA A 150 -12.74 10.71 -4.44
C ALA A 150 -12.65 10.18 -5.88
N GLU A 151 -11.65 9.36 -6.19
CA GLU A 151 -11.50 8.78 -7.52
C GLU A 151 -12.55 7.71 -7.82
N LEU A 152 -12.89 6.88 -6.83
CA LEU A 152 -13.98 5.92 -6.92
C LEU A 152 -15.34 6.62 -7.04
N LEU A 153 -15.54 7.72 -6.31
CA LEU A 153 -16.75 8.53 -6.39
C LEU A 153 -16.94 9.11 -7.79
N ASP A 154 -15.88 9.67 -8.36
CA ASP A 154 -15.88 10.17 -9.75
C ASP A 154 -16.23 9.05 -10.74
N PHE A 155 -15.66 7.86 -10.54
CA PHE A 155 -15.98 6.68 -11.35
C PHE A 155 -17.46 6.25 -11.23
N PHE A 156 -17.98 6.09 -10.02
CA PHE A 156 -19.37 5.70 -9.80
C PHE A 156 -20.36 6.75 -10.30
N THR A 157 -20.02 8.04 -10.20
CA THR A 157 -20.85 9.12 -10.72
C THR A 157 -20.93 9.06 -12.25
N LYS A 158 -19.80 8.78 -12.89
CA LYS A 158 -19.72 8.69 -14.36
C LYS A 158 -20.46 7.46 -14.91
N HIS A 159 -20.42 6.35 -14.19
CA HIS A 159 -20.99 5.05 -14.62
C HIS A 159 -22.18 4.61 -13.77
N GLN A 160 -23.00 5.56 -13.29
CA GLN A 160 -24.07 5.29 -12.32
C GLN A 160 -25.12 4.27 -12.79
N SER A 161 -25.36 4.18 -14.10
CA SER A 161 -26.30 3.20 -14.68
C SER A 161 -25.83 1.75 -14.56
N GLU A 162 -24.52 1.54 -14.53
CA GLU A 162 -23.87 0.22 -14.51
C GLU A 162 -23.33 -0.13 -13.10
N CYS A 163 -23.10 0.90 -12.28
CA CYS A 163 -22.59 0.75 -10.93
C CYS A 163 -23.73 0.51 -9.94
N HIS A 164 -23.89 -0.76 -9.54
CA HIS A 164 -24.85 -1.16 -8.52
C HIS A 164 -24.20 -1.34 -7.15
N ILE A 165 -25.02 -1.30 -6.09
CA ILE A 165 -24.59 -1.54 -4.71
C ILE A 165 -23.79 -2.86 -4.54
N LYS A 166 -24.06 -3.86 -5.38
CA LYS A 166 -23.32 -5.13 -5.41
C LYS A 166 -21.83 -4.94 -5.69
N ILE A 167 -21.46 -4.11 -6.67
CA ILE A 167 -20.06 -3.84 -7.03
C ILE A 167 -19.34 -3.13 -5.87
N VAL A 168 -20.05 -2.22 -5.20
CA VAL A 168 -19.54 -1.55 -4.00
C VAL A 168 -19.34 -2.57 -2.87
N ASN A 169 -20.30 -3.46 -2.64
CA ASN A 169 -20.20 -4.49 -1.61
C ASN A 169 -19.03 -5.46 -1.89
N ASP A 170 -18.78 -5.82 -3.15
CA ASP A 170 -17.62 -6.64 -3.53
C ASP A 170 -16.29 -5.90 -3.24
N LEU A 171 -16.26 -4.58 -3.50
CA LEU A 171 -15.13 -3.74 -3.11
C LEU A 171 -14.97 -3.67 -1.58
N LEU A 172 -16.06 -3.48 -0.83
CA LEU A 172 -16.03 -3.43 0.62
C LEU A 172 -15.60 -4.77 1.24
N ASP A 173 -15.99 -5.91 0.67
CA ASP A 173 -15.50 -7.23 1.11
C ASP A 173 -13.99 -7.34 0.95
N SER A 174 -13.44 -6.82 -0.16
CA SER A 174 -12.00 -6.79 -0.38
C SER A 174 -11.27 -5.90 0.62
N LEU A 175 -11.85 -4.75 0.98
CA LEU A 175 -11.28 -3.83 1.98
C LEU A 175 -11.38 -4.40 3.39
N ALA A 176 -12.49 -5.08 3.71
CA ALA A 176 -12.69 -5.77 4.97
C ALA A 176 -11.61 -6.83 5.22
N ARG A 177 -11.30 -7.66 4.21
CA ARG A 177 -10.22 -8.66 4.29
C ARG A 177 -8.84 -8.05 4.51
N ARG A 178 -8.64 -6.83 4.03
CA ARG A 178 -7.39 -6.07 4.15
C ARG A 178 -7.35 -5.16 5.37
N LEU A 179 -8.43 -5.15 6.16
CA LEU A 179 -8.59 -4.35 7.37
C LEU A 179 -8.46 -2.83 7.12
N ASP A 180 -8.80 -2.36 5.93
CA ASP A 180 -8.80 -0.92 5.60
C ASP A 180 -10.14 -0.28 5.98
N THR A 181 -10.31 -0.05 7.28
CA THR A 181 -11.54 0.54 7.86
C THR A 181 -11.76 1.97 7.41
N ASP A 182 -10.70 2.78 7.29
CA ASP A 182 -10.80 4.19 6.94
C ASP A 182 -11.34 4.37 5.52
N LEU A 183 -10.76 3.67 4.54
CA LEU A 183 -11.25 3.73 3.17
C LEU A 183 -12.66 3.14 3.03
N ALA A 184 -12.94 2.01 3.69
CA ALA A 184 -14.27 1.40 3.67
C ALA A 184 -15.34 2.37 4.22
N GLN A 185 -15.07 3.02 5.36
CA GLN A 185 -16.00 3.98 5.96
C GLN A 185 -16.20 5.20 5.06
N GLN A 186 -15.14 5.72 4.44
CA GLN A 186 -15.23 6.84 3.51
C GLN A 186 -16.09 6.50 2.29
N ILE A 187 -15.94 5.31 1.72
CA ILE A 187 -16.78 4.86 0.60
C ILE A 187 -18.25 4.80 1.02
N VAL A 188 -18.56 4.17 2.16
CA VAL A 188 -19.96 4.05 2.62
C VAL A 188 -20.60 5.41 2.90
N ASN A 189 -19.86 6.33 3.50
CA ASN A 189 -20.34 7.69 3.77
C ASN A 189 -20.68 8.48 2.49
N GLN A 190 -20.07 8.11 1.35
CA GLN A 190 -20.31 8.73 0.05
C GLN A 190 -21.40 8.02 -0.78
N LEU A 191 -21.90 6.84 -0.39
CA LEU A 191 -22.95 6.16 -1.15
C LEU A 191 -24.26 6.96 -1.29
N PRO A 192 -24.73 7.66 -0.24
CA PRO A 192 -25.94 8.48 -0.37
C PRO A 192 -25.82 9.60 -1.41
N THR A 193 -24.63 10.17 -1.61
CA THR A 193 -24.41 11.23 -2.62
C THR A 193 -24.50 10.70 -4.04
N LEU A 194 -24.25 9.40 -4.21
CA LEU A 194 -24.41 8.65 -5.46
C LEU A 194 -25.85 8.13 -5.66
N GLY A 195 -26.80 8.48 -4.79
CA GLY A 195 -28.16 7.94 -4.82
C GLY A 195 -28.24 6.44 -4.52
N MET A 196 -27.14 5.83 -4.07
CA MET A 196 -27.09 4.44 -3.65
C MET A 196 -27.41 4.33 -2.17
N ARG A 197 -28.28 3.38 -1.81
CA ARG A 197 -28.57 3.08 -0.41
C ARG A 197 -27.73 1.88 0.04
N PRO A 198 -26.95 2.02 1.13
CA PRO A 198 -26.34 0.88 1.79
C PRO A 198 -27.40 -0.17 2.12
N ASP A 199 -27.09 -1.44 1.87
CA ASP A 199 -27.98 -2.56 2.18
C ASP A 199 -27.51 -3.31 3.44
N SER A 200 -28.23 -4.36 3.83
CA SER A 200 -27.86 -5.18 4.99
C SER A 200 -26.44 -5.75 4.86
N ARG A 201 -25.99 -6.06 3.65
CA ARG A 201 -24.66 -6.63 3.40
C ARG A 201 -23.57 -5.57 3.59
N THR A 202 -23.81 -4.33 3.16
CA THR A 202 -22.91 -3.20 3.39
C THR A 202 -22.62 -3.02 4.89
N TYR A 203 -23.67 -3.03 5.73
CA TYR A 203 -23.50 -2.88 7.18
C TYR A 203 -22.85 -4.10 7.84
N GLU A 204 -23.16 -5.32 7.40
CA GLU A 204 -22.52 -6.54 7.89
C GLU A 204 -21.00 -6.50 7.66
N LEU A 205 -20.56 -6.08 6.47
CA LEU A 205 -19.14 -5.94 6.14
C LEU A 205 -18.45 -4.89 7.01
N LEU A 206 -19.09 -3.74 7.23
CA LEU A 206 -18.54 -2.69 8.11
C LEU A 206 -18.43 -3.18 9.56
N LEU A 207 -19.48 -3.79 10.11
CA LEU A 207 -19.48 -4.33 11.47
C LEU A 207 -18.37 -5.38 11.65
N THR A 208 -18.24 -6.29 10.68
CA THR A 208 -17.19 -7.32 10.68
C THR A 208 -15.81 -6.69 10.70
N THR A 209 -15.60 -5.65 9.88
CA THR A 209 -14.30 -4.96 9.79
C THR A 209 -13.96 -4.20 11.07
N HIS A 210 -14.92 -3.44 11.62
CA HIS A 210 -14.74 -2.69 12.87
C HIS A 210 -14.46 -3.60 14.06
N PHE A 211 -15.21 -4.71 14.17
CA PHE A 211 -14.99 -5.69 15.23
C PHE A 211 -13.60 -6.35 15.10
N THR A 212 -13.21 -6.74 13.89
CA THR A 212 -11.92 -7.41 13.64
C THR A 212 -10.73 -6.49 13.92
N THR A 213 -10.83 -5.21 13.57
CA THR A 213 -9.77 -4.22 13.81
C THR A 213 -9.74 -3.69 15.24
N ARG A 214 -10.71 -4.09 16.09
CA ARG A 214 -10.95 -3.49 17.41
C ARG A 214 -11.07 -1.97 17.35
N SER A 215 -11.53 -1.46 16.22
CA SER A 215 -11.76 -0.05 15.98
C SER A 215 -13.09 0.34 16.63
N PHE A 216 -13.12 0.33 17.96
CA PHE A 216 -14.22 0.87 18.76
C PHE A 216 -13.92 2.34 19.03
N GLY A 217 -14.09 3.18 18.02
CA GLY A 217 -14.04 4.62 18.23
C GLY A 217 -15.22 5.05 19.12
N GLU A 218 -14.92 5.82 20.17
CA GLU A 218 -15.87 6.65 20.94
C GLU A 218 -16.56 7.71 20.05
#